data_AF-A0A7X8YXT5-F1
#
_entry.id   AF-A0A7X8YXT5-F1
#
_cell.length_a   1.000
_cell.length_b   1.000
_cell.length_c   1.000
_cell.angle_alpha   90.00
_cell.angle_beta   90.00
_cell.angle_gamma   90.00
#
_symmetry.space_group_name_H-M   'P 1'
#
loop_
_entity.id
_entity.type
_entity.pdbx_description
1 polymer ?
#
loop_
_entity_poly.entity_id
_entity_poly.type
_entity_poly.pdbx_seq_one_letter_code
_entity_poly.pdbx_strand_id
1 'polypeptide(L)'
;MKALEGTFVIDGMIEGPLLDARHEHALRDWIARVAQRGLSFALELESGSFSVLADSAPVAMDKIGDAPADAATNALRELLDTLPRPMRTKVFSTLRSMQYGKNTELQTIYTISSAGTVQTHQRAVETQTSPPMMCMPRQGLMRRFGMGAIVAMLALLVSALFVDYPSAGRKLLGSLRTADAEGITVEAGPFAQYIKIESKRMSKMGLLTLTLRRGERFPLSDGDYQSLLAGASVPQRLAVEAIARGYVRCEVFDCGGAFATSSLQRISDLRGNEKIDIAIPVPRDKRVSRVALVY
;
A
#
# COMPACT_ATOMS: atom_id res chain seq x y z
N MET A 1 -8.59 6.86 11.17
CA MET A 1 -7.16 6.53 10.98
C MET A 1 -6.38 7.55 11.81
N LYS A 2 -5.50 7.15 12.74
CA LYS A 2 -4.76 8.12 13.58
C LYS A 2 -3.63 8.72 12.76
N ALA A 3 -3.52 10.05 12.74
CA ALA A 3 -2.44 10.75 12.06
C ALA A 3 -1.12 10.58 12.82
N LEU A 4 -0.05 10.24 12.09
CA LEU A 4 1.29 10.04 12.65
C LEU A 4 2.03 11.38 12.65
N GLU A 5 2.53 11.80 13.81
CA GLU A 5 3.38 12.98 13.93
C GLU A 5 4.65 12.81 13.09
N GLY A 6 5.09 13.88 12.42
CA GLY A 6 6.25 13.82 11.53
C GLY A 6 5.89 13.50 10.08
N THR A 7 4.61 13.52 9.71
CA THR A 7 4.14 13.07 8.39
C THR A 7 3.54 14.21 7.58
N PHE A 8 3.83 14.20 6.28
CA PHE A 8 3.29 15.07 5.25
C PHE A 8 2.46 14.25 4.26
N VAL A 9 1.25 14.71 3.96
CA VAL A 9 0.37 14.13 2.94
C VAL A 9 0.02 15.23 1.96
N ILE A 10 0.11 14.93 0.67
CA ILE A 10 -0.30 15.82 -0.41
C ILE A 10 -1.34 15.12 -1.27
N ASP A 11 -2.38 15.84 -1.67
CA ASP A 11 -3.55 15.28 -2.35
C ASP A 11 -4.11 16.32 -3.33
N GLY A 12 -4.87 15.86 -4.32
CA GLY A 12 -5.48 16.67 -5.36
C GLY A 12 -4.74 16.58 -6.69
N MET A 13 -5.08 17.49 -7.60
CA MET A 13 -4.58 17.49 -8.96
C MET A 13 -4.24 18.90 -9.46
N ILE A 14 -3.44 18.95 -10.52
CA ILE A 14 -3.12 20.15 -11.28
C ILE A 14 -3.44 19.85 -12.74
N GLU A 15 -4.26 20.69 -13.36
CA GLU A 15 -4.69 20.49 -14.74
C GLU A 15 -4.41 21.72 -15.58
N GLY A 16 -4.05 21.52 -16.85
CA GLY A 16 -3.80 22.64 -17.74
C GLY A 16 -3.67 22.21 -19.20
N PRO A 17 -3.62 23.19 -20.11
CA PRO A 17 -3.44 22.90 -21.53
C PRO A 17 -2.01 22.43 -21.83
N LEU A 18 -1.86 21.60 -22.87
CA LEU A 18 -0.61 21.09 -23.39
C LEU A 18 -0.51 21.43 -24.90
N LEU A 19 0.52 22.17 -25.30
CA LEU A 19 0.65 22.62 -26.70
C LEU A 19 1.40 21.65 -27.60
N ASP A 20 2.56 21.19 -27.14
CA ASP A 20 3.48 20.40 -27.95
C ASP A 20 4.26 19.39 -27.11
N ALA A 21 4.94 18.47 -27.79
CA ALA A 21 5.73 17.40 -27.17
C ALA A 21 6.93 17.90 -26.33
N ARG A 22 7.40 19.14 -26.51
CA ARG A 22 8.50 19.69 -25.70
C ARG A 22 8.04 19.99 -24.28
N HIS A 23 6.83 20.54 -24.15
CA HIS A 23 6.22 20.80 -22.85
C HIS A 23 5.85 19.49 -22.14
N GLU A 24 5.45 18.47 -22.89
CA GLU A 24 5.26 17.13 -22.33
C GLU A 24 6.55 16.59 -21.70
N HIS A 25 7.66 16.66 -22.43
CA HIS A 25 8.95 16.21 -21.92
C HIS A 25 9.36 17.00 -20.66
N ALA A 26 9.17 18.31 -20.66
CA ALA A 26 9.46 19.16 -19.51
C ALA A 26 8.62 18.80 -18.26
N LEU A 27 7.34 18.42 -18.45
CA LEU A 27 6.47 17.95 -17.37
C LEU A 27 6.95 16.61 -16.81
N ARG A 28 7.35 15.66 -17.67
CA ARG A 28 7.91 14.37 -17.24
C ARG A 28 9.22 14.55 -16.46
N ASP A 29 10.10 15.42 -16.94
CA ASP A 29 11.34 15.75 -16.24
C ASP A 29 11.08 16.43 -14.90
N TRP A 30 10.06 17.30 -14.85
CA TRP A 30 9.64 17.92 -13.60
C TRP A 30 9.18 16.86 -12.59
N ILE A 31 8.36 15.88 -13.00
CA ILE A 31 7.95 14.76 -12.12
C ILE A 31 9.16 14.02 -11.56
N ALA A 32 10.13 13.69 -12.42
CA ALA A 32 11.34 13.00 -11.97
C ALA A 32 12.13 13.81 -10.94
N ARG A 33 12.22 15.14 -11.10
CA ARG A 33 12.91 16.03 -10.16
C ARG A 33 12.19 16.18 -8.82
N VAL A 34 10.86 16.27 -8.81
CA VAL A 34 10.09 16.40 -7.56
C VAL A 34 10.05 15.08 -6.78
N ALA A 35 10.07 13.94 -7.48
CA ALA A 35 10.18 12.61 -6.86
C ALA A 35 11.49 12.44 -6.05
N GLN A 36 12.61 12.99 -6.55
CA GLN A 36 13.88 13.00 -5.82
C GLN A 36 13.84 13.81 -4.51
N ARG A 37 12.89 14.74 -4.39
CA ARG A 37 12.63 15.57 -3.20
C ARG A 37 11.51 15.01 -2.31
N GLY A 38 11.08 13.78 -2.57
CA GLY A 38 10.06 13.09 -1.78
C GLY A 38 8.61 13.43 -2.13
N LEU A 39 8.36 14.19 -3.20
CA LEU A 39 6.99 14.47 -3.68
C LEU A 39 6.67 13.60 -4.89
N SER A 40 5.64 12.76 -4.79
CA SER A 40 5.25 11.82 -5.84
C SER A 40 4.01 12.32 -6.58
N PHE A 41 4.08 12.34 -7.91
CA PHE A 41 2.98 12.73 -8.79
C PHE A 41 2.90 11.79 -10.00
N ALA A 42 1.69 11.56 -10.51
CA ALA A 42 1.43 10.88 -11.77
C ALA A 42 1.01 11.88 -12.85
N LEU A 43 1.48 11.70 -14.09
CA LEU A 43 1.08 12.51 -15.25
C LEU A 43 0.14 11.73 -16.15
N GLU A 44 -0.99 12.34 -16.45
CA GLU A 44 -1.95 11.92 -17.45
C GLU A 44 -2.02 12.99 -18.56
N LEU A 45 -2.15 12.54 -19.80
CA LEU A 45 -2.17 13.41 -20.98
C LEU A 45 -3.38 13.03 -21.83
N GLU A 46 -4.26 14.00 -22.09
CA GLU A 46 -5.44 13.79 -22.91
C GLU A 46 -5.58 14.93 -23.92
N SER A 47 -5.58 14.61 -25.22
CA SER A 47 -6.05 15.49 -26.30
C SER A 47 -5.74 17.00 -26.15
N GLY A 48 -4.50 17.37 -25.84
CA GLY A 48 -4.07 18.77 -25.71
C GLY A 48 -4.22 19.37 -24.31
N SER A 49 -4.43 18.56 -23.28
CA SER A 49 -4.31 18.90 -21.86
C SER A 49 -3.40 17.92 -21.12
N PHE A 50 -2.98 18.33 -19.94
CA PHE A 50 -2.30 17.48 -18.96
C PHE A 50 -3.07 17.51 -17.65
N SER A 51 -3.00 16.40 -16.91
CA SER A 51 -3.41 16.31 -15.51
C SER A 51 -2.27 15.70 -14.70
N VAL A 52 -1.91 16.34 -13.61
CA VAL A 52 -0.89 15.88 -12.67
C VAL A 52 -1.59 15.57 -11.35
N LEU A 53 -1.61 14.29 -10.98
CA LEU A 53 -2.26 13.81 -9.77
C LEU A 53 -1.22 13.59 -8.67
N ALA A 54 -1.48 14.10 -7.48
CA ALA A 54 -0.64 13.85 -6.31
C ALA A 54 -0.86 12.44 -5.75
N ASP A 55 0.23 11.79 -5.33
CA ASP A 55 0.15 10.56 -4.56
C ASP A 55 -0.16 10.87 -3.09
N SER A 56 -1.33 10.44 -2.63
CA SER A 56 -1.79 10.64 -1.26
C SER A 56 -1.10 9.75 -0.21
N ALA A 57 -0.07 9.01 -0.61
CA ALA A 57 0.79 8.27 0.29
C ALA A 57 1.45 9.20 1.34
N PRO A 58 1.39 8.86 2.64
CA PRO A 58 2.06 9.65 3.67
C PRO A 58 3.60 9.56 3.58
N VAL A 59 4.26 10.71 3.58
CA VAL A 59 5.72 10.84 3.50
C VAL A 59 6.26 11.43 4.79
N ALA A 60 7.39 10.93 5.29
CA ALA A 60 8.04 11.51 6.47
C ALA A 60 8.59 12.92 6.13
N MET A 61 8.35 13.90 7.01
CA MET A 61 8.73 15.30 6.78
C MET A 61 10.24 15.47 6.59
N ASP A 62 11.06 14.66 7.25
CA ASP A 62 12.53 14.65 7.12
C ASP A 62 13.04 14.36 5.70
N LYS A 63 12.26 13.62 4.88
CA LYS A 63 12.59 13.35 3.49
C LYS A 63 12.33 14.52 2.54
N ILE A 64 11.42 15.43 2.91
CA ILE A 64 11.05 16.59 2.09
C ILE A 64 11.87 17.82 2.54
N GLY A 65 12.14 17.93 3.84
CA GLY A 65 12.90 19.00 4.47
C GLY A 65 12.12 19.73 5.56
N ASP A 66 12.73 20.78 6.11
CA ASP A 66 12.20 21.49 7.29
C ASP A 66 10.91 22.28 7.03
N ALA A 67 10.59 22.57 5.75
CA ALA A 67 9.39 23.29 5.34
C ALA A 67 8.68 22.59 4.16
N PRO A 68 7.94 21.50 4.39
CA PRO A 68 7.30 20.71 3.33
C PRO A 68 6.30 21.50 2.46
N ALA A 69 5.56 22.44 3.04
CA ALA A 69 4.65 23.30 2.26
C ALA A 69 5.40 24.25 1.32
N ASP A 70 6.55 24.77 1.73
CA ASP A 70 7.37 25.62 0.88
C ASP A 70 7.99 24.80 -0.26
N ALA A 71 8.40 23.56 0.03
CA ALA A 71 8.87 22.61 -0.98
C ALA A 71 7.79 22.32 -2.04
N ALA A 72 6.55 22.06 -1.60
CA ALA A 72 5.41 21.89 -2.52
C ALA A 72 5.13 23.16 -3.33
N THR A 73 5.14 24.33 -2.68
CA THR A 73 4.96 25.63 -3.36
C THR A 73 6.00 25.87 -4.45
N ASN A 74 7.26 25.58 -4.15
CA ASN A 74 8.36 25.71 -5.11
C ASN A 74 8.24 24.70 -6.25
N ALA A 75 7.83 23.46 -5.95
CA ALA A 75 7.54 22.47 -6.98
C ALA A 75 6.44 22.94 -7.95
N LEU A 76 5.35 23.53 -7.46
CA LEU A 76 4.32 24.12 -8.32
C LEU A 76 4.84 25.30 -9.13
N ARG A 77 5.68 26.16 -8.56
CA ARG A 77 6.30 27.28 -9.31
C ARG A 77 7.16 26.77 -10.46
N GLU A 78 8.00 25.77 -10.19
CA GLU A 78 8.80 25.11 -11.21
C GLU A 78 7.94 24.48 -12.31
N LEU A 79 6.81 23.86 -11.95
CA LEU A 79 5.85 23.33 -12.93
C LEU A 79 5.34 24.46 -13.83
N LEU A 80 4.86 25.56 -13.25
CA LEU A 80 4.37 26.70 -14.03
C LEU A 80 5.46 27.30 -14.91
N ASP A 81 6.72 27.24 -14.48
CA ASP A 81 7.85 27.69 -15.28
C ASP A 81 8.14 26.82 -16.50
N THR A 82 7.73 25.55 -16.50
CA THR A 82 7.76 24.71 -17.71
C THR A 82 6.75 25.16 -18.76
N LEU A 83 5.75 25.96 -18.39
CA LEU A 83 4.68 26.38 -19.28
C LEU A 83 4.88 27.83 -19.79
N PRO A 84 4.45 28.14 -21.03
CA PRO A 84 4.40 29.49 -21.55
C PRO A 84 3.52 30.40 -20.69
N ARG A 85 3.92 31.65 -20.47
CA ARG A 85 3.18 32.63 -19.65
C ARG A 85 1.67 32.71 -19.96
N PRO A 86 1.22 32.74 -21.24
CA PRO A 86 -0.22 32.81 -21.56
C PRO A 86 -1.02 31.59 -21.12
N MET A 87 -0.36 30.46 -20.88
CA MET A 87 -1.02 29.21 -20.48
C MET A 87 -1.10 29.05 -18.97
N ARG A 88 -0.19 29.66 -18.21
CA ARG A 88 -0.16 29.57 -16.75
C ARG A 88 -1.47 30.02 -16.10
N THR A 89 -2.14 30.98 -16.72
CA THR A 89 -3.44 31.51 -16.27
C THR A 89 -4.62 30.55 -16.52
N LYS A 90 -4.41 29.53 -17.35
CA LYS A 90 -5.39 28.47 -17.66
C LYS A 90 -5.13 27.19 -16.86
N VAL A 91 -4.13 27.18 -15.98
CA VAL A 91 -3.83 26.04 -15.12
C VAL A 91 -4.70 26.13 -13.88
N PHE A 92 -5.34 25.03 -13.53
CA PHE A 92 -6.18 24.88 -12.35
C PHE A 92 -5.51 23.93 -11.35
N SER A 93 -5.72 24.16 -10.06
CA SER A 93 -5.19 23.29 -9.01
C SER A 93 -6.21 23.09 -7.90
N THR A 94 -6.39 21.82 -7.52
CA THR A 94 -7.10 21.41 -6.31
C THR A 94 -6.14 20.91 -5.22
N LEU A 95 -4.85 21.19 -5.40
CA LEU A 95 -3.81 20.61 -4.58
C LEU A 95 -3.91 21.11 -3.15
N ARG A 96 -3.80 20.19 -2.22
CA ARG A 96 -3.81 20.45 -0.78
C ARG A 96 -2.80 19.56 -0.09
N SER A 97 -2.28 20.03 1.03
CA SER A 97 -1.41 19.22 1.88
C SER A 97 -1.80 19.31 3.35
N MET A 98 -1.52 18.24 4.08
CA MET A 98 -1.68 18.14 5.52
C MET A 98 -0.31 17.81 6.12
N GLN A 99 0.15 18.62 7.07
CA GLN A 99 1.33 18.33 7.86
C GLN A 99 0.92 18.00 9.29
N TYR A 100 1.33 16.84 9.79
CA TYR A 100 0.99 16.39 11.12
C TYR A 100 2.16 16.65 12.07
N GLY A 101 2.06 17.74 12.81
CA GLY A 101 2.96 18.09 13.91
C GLY A 101 2.49 17.49 15.23
N LYS A 102 3.16 17.88 16.32
CA LYS A 102 2.76 17.49 17.67
C LYS A 102 1.40 18.11 18.02
N ASN A 103 0.36 17.27 18.10
CA ASN A 103 -1.04 17.65 18.35
C ASN A 103 -1.62 18.72 17.39
N THR A 104 -0.98 18.93 16.25
CA THR A 104 -1.31 20.00 15.31
C THR A 104 -1.33 19.45 13.91
N GLU A 105 -2.33 19.88 13.14
CA GLU A 105 -2.45 19.61 11.73
C GLU A 105 -2.40 20.93 10.97
N LEU A 106 -1.45 21.05 10.06
CA LEU A 106 -1.27 22.22 9.24
C LEU A 106 -1.80 21.93 7.84
N GLN A 107 -2.97 22.46 7.54
CA GLN A 107 -3.61 22.31 6.24
C GLN A 107 -3.19 23.47 5.34
N THR A 108 -2.71 23.15 4.14
CA THR A 108 -2.32 24.15 3.13
C THR A 108 -3.04 23.85 1.82
N ILE A 109 -3.63 24.87 1.21
CA ILE A 109 -4.23 24.80 -0.13
C ILE A 109 -3.34 25.60 -1.08
N TYR A 110 -3.05 25.02 -2.24
CA TYR A 110 -2.26 25.63 -3.30
C TYR A 110 -3.18 26.00 -4.46
N THR A 111 -3.33 27.29 -4.73
CA THR A 111 -4.15 27.80 -5.83
C THR A 111 -3.28 28.48 -6.87
N ILE A 112 -3.74 28.51 -8.12
CA ILE A 112 -3.08 29.23 -9.21
C ILE A 112 -3.92 30.46 -9.50
N SER A 113 -3.32 31.63 -9.34
CA SER A 113 -3.99 32.91 -9.54
C SER A 113 -4.26 33.19 -11.02
N SER A 114 -5.14 34.15 -11.29
CA SER A 114 -5.37 34.67 -12.65
C SER A 114 -4.12 35.29 -13.29
N ALA A 115 -3.07 35.59 -12.51
CA ALA A 115 -1.77 36.03 -13.01
C ALA A 115 -0.81 34.87 -13.34
N GLY A 116 -1.24 33.61 -13.14
CA GLY A 116 -0.41 32.43 -13.37
C GLY A 116 0.68 32.26 -12.30
N THR A 117 0.39 32.66 -11.06
CA THR A 117 1.29 32.53 -9.90
C THR A 117 0.68 31.64 -8.83
N VAL A 118 1.52 30.91 -8.10
CA VAL A 118 1.08 30.05 -6.99
C VAL A 118 0.75 30.92 -5.77
N GLN A 119 -0.46 30.75 -5.24
CA GLN A 119 -0.92 31.31 -3.98
C GLN A 119 -1.13 30.18 -2.97
N THR A 120 -0.80 30.46 -1.71
CA THR A 120 -0.92 29.49 -0.63
C THR A 120 -1.82 30.05 0.46
N HIS A 121 -2.73 29.21 0.95
CA HIS A 121 -3.56 29.50 2.10
C HIS A 121 -3.38 28.41 3.13
N GLN A 122 -3.04 28.81 4.35
CA GLN A 122 -2.64 27.90 5.42
C GLN A 122 -3.53 28.08 6.63
N ARG A 123 -3.91 26.96 7.26
CA ARG A 123 -4.69 26.92 8.49
C ARG A 123 -4.13 25.84 9.40
N ALA A 124 -3.88 26.19 10.66
CA ALA A 124 -3.60 25.22 11.72
C ALA A 124 -4.90 24.75 12.37
N VAL A 125 -5.00 23.45 12.60
CA VAL A 125 -6.13 22.79 13.26
C VAL A 125 -5.57 21.90 14.37
N GLU A 126 -6.22 21.89 15.53
CA GLU A 126 -5.87 20.97 16.61
C GLU A 126 -6.31 19.56 16.24
N THR A 127 -5.37 18.63 16.18
CA THR A 127 -5.62 17.23 15.80
C THR A 127 -4.84 16.30 16.73
N GLN A 128 -5.46 15.21 17.21
CA GLN A 128 -4.74 14.20 17.98
C GLN A 128 -3.78 13.42 17.09
N THR A 129 -2.48 13.66 17.24
CA THR A 129 -1.42 12.93 16.53
C THR A 129 -0.72 11.94 17.46
N SER A 130 -0.23 10.83 16.90
CA SER A 130 0.56 9.85 17.65
C SER A 130 2.05 10.09 17.40
N PRO A 131 2.91 10.14 18.44
CA PRO A 131 4.33 10.42 18.28
C PRO A 131 5.03 9.31 17.48
N PRO A 132 6.07 9.63 16.69
CA PRO A 132 6.87 8.61 16.01
C PRO A 132 7.57 7.70 17.03
N MET A 133 7.68 6.40 16.74
CA MET A 133 8.42 5.46 17.59
C MET A 133 9.89 5.92 17.67
N MET A 134 10.30 6.48 18.82
CA MET A 134 11.67 6.93 19.02
C MET A 134 12.64 5.74 18.94
N CYS A 135 13.59 5.79 17.99
CA CYS A 135 14.78 4.96 18.04
C CYS A 135 15.64 5.39 19.24
N MET A 136 15.70 4.59 20.30
CA MET A 136 16.53 4.89 21.46
C MET A 136 18.03 4.96 21.07
N PRO A 137 18.79 5.93 21.62
CA PRO A 137 20.22 6.05 21.36
C PRO A 137 21.00 4.87 21.96
N ARG A 138 21.78 4.18 21.11
CA ARG A 138 22.47 2.91 21.38
C ARG A 138 23.46 2.92 22.57
N GLN A 139 23.93 4.09 23.02
CA GLN A 139 25.06 4.18 23.96
C GLN A 139 24.67 4.10 25.45
N GLY A 140 23.42 4.35 25.83
CA GLY A 140 22.95 4.23 27.22
C GLY A 140 22.38 2.86 27.60
N LEU A 141 22.13 2.01 26.60
CA LEU A 141 21.32 0.80 26.73
C LEU A 141 22.13 -0.41 27.26
N MET A 142 23.38 -0.59 26.82
CA MET A 142 24.20 -1.76 27.18
C MET A 142 24.46 -1.88 28.69
N ARG A 143 24.67 -0.77 29.39
CA ARG A 143 24.98 -0.81 30.83
C ARG A 143 23.77 -1.11 31.71
N ARG A 144 22.56 -0.73 31.26
CA ARG A 144 21.29 -1.06 31.95
C ARG A 144 20.78 -2.45 31.57
N PHE A 145 21.00 -2.89 30.32
CA PHE A 145 20.71 -4.27 29.90
C PHE A 145 21.61 -5.29 30.58
N GLY A 146 22.89 -4.99 30.84
CA GLY A 146 23.77 -5.92 31.54
C GLY A 146 23.27 -6.27 32.95
N MET A 147 22.84 -5.27 33.71
CA MET A 147 22.36 -5.49 35.08
C MET A 147 20.95 -6.12 35.10
N GLY A 148 20.07 -5.71 34.18
CA GLY A 148 18.75 -6.33 34.02
C GLY A 148 18.81 -7.77 33.52
N ALA A 149 19.76 -8.09 32.63
CA ALA A 149 19.95 -9.44 32.11
C ALA A 149 20.45 -10.41 33.19
N ILE A 150 21.34 -9.97 34.09
CA ILE A 150 21.81 -10.80 35.21
C ILE A 150 20.64 -11.11 36.16
N VAL A 151 19.84 -10.11 36.53
CA VAL A 151 18.68 -10.30 37.42
C VAL A 151 17.62 -11.18 36.75
N ALA A 152 17.34 -10.96 35.46
CA ALA A 152 16.40 -11.78 34.70
C ALA A 152 16.90 -13.22 34.52
N MET A 153 18.20 -13.43 34.34
CA MET A 153 18.80 -14.76 34.21
C MET A 153 18.75 -15.51 35.55
N LEU A 154 19.03 -14.84 36.67
CA LEU A 154 18.88 -15.40 38.02
C LEU A 154 17.43 -15.77 38.31
N ALA A 155 16.49 -14.88 37.98
CA ALA A 155 15.06 -15.15 38.11
C ALA A 155 14.62 -16.35 37.24
N LEU A 156 15.09 -16.41 35.98
CA LEU A 156 14.83 -17.51 35.06
C LEU A 156 15.38 -18.85 35.58
N LEU A 157 16.58 -18.83 36.18
CA LEU A 157 17.24 -20.02 36.71
C LEU A 157 16.51 -20.56 37.94
N VAL A 158 16.01 -19.68 38.82
CA VAL A 158 15.17 -20.06 39.97
C VAL A 158 13.82 -20.59 39.49
N SER A 159 13.20 -19.95 38.48
CA SER A 159 11.94 -20.41 37.93
C SER A 159 12.05 -21.69 37.11
N ALA A 160 13.24 -22.05 36.61
CA ALA A 160 13.46 -23.29 35.85
C ALA A 160 13.31 -24.56 36.71
N LEU A 161 13.31 -24.43 38.04
CA LEU A 161 12.93 -25.49 38.96
C LEU A 161 11.41 -25.77 38.99
N PHE A 162 10.60 -24.84 38.51
CA PHE A 162 9.13 -24.90 38.58
C PHE A 162 8.43 -24.88 37.22
N VAL A 163 9.09 -24.38 36.17
CA VAL A 163 8.50 -24.17 34.85
C VAL A 163 9.36 -24.82 33.77
N ASP A 164 8.72 -25.61 32.91
CA ASP A 164 9.37 -26.31 31.81
C ASP A 164 9.64 -25.36 30.62
N TYR A 165 10.67 -24.51 30.76
CA TYR A 165 11.12 -23.53 29.75
C TYR A 165 11.34 -24.06 28.32
N PRO A 166 11.78 -25.31 28.06
CA PRO A 166 11.88 -25.82 26.70
C PRO A 166 10.53 -25.84 25.95
N SER A 167 9.41 -25.87 26.68
CA SER A 167 8.07 -25.77 26.09
C SER A 167 7.61 -24.32 25.86
N ALA A 168 7.98 -23.39 26.75
CA ALA A 168 7.68 -21.95 26.62
C ALA A 168 8.53 -21.29 25.52
N GLY A 169 9.79 -21.70 25.36
CA GLY A 169 10.70 -21.23 24.31
C GLY A 169 10.23 -21.58 22.90
N ARG A 170 9.58 -22.75 22.71
CA ARG A 170 8.96 -23.11 21.41
C ARG A 170 7.80 -22.20 21.01
N LYS A 171 7.02 -21.69 21.99
CA LYS A 171 5.93 -20.75 21.73
C LYS A 171 6.44 -19.33 21.42
N LEU A 172 7.55 -18.90 22.03
CA LEU A 172 8.18 -17.59 21.80
C LEU A 172 9.04 -17.53 20.54
N LEU A 173 9.75 -18.60 20.15
CA LEU A 173 10.47 -18.62 18.86
C LEU A 173 9.51 -18.65 17.65
N GLY A 174 8.27 -19.09 17.84
CA GLY A 174 7.22 -19.01 16.82
C GLY A 174 6.73 -17.59 16.50
N SER A 175 7.03 -16.60 17.35
CA SER A 175 6.61 -15.20 17.14
C SER A 175 7.65 -14.31 16.46
N LEU A 176 8.93 -14.72 16.42
CA LEU A 176 10.03 -14.01 15.72
C LEU A 176 10.28 -14.51 14.29
N ARG A 177 9.58 -15.57 13.86
CA ARG A 177 9.72 -16.15 12.53
C ARG A 177 8.91 -15.30 11.53
N THR A 178 9.59 -14.71 10.55
CA THR A 178 8.98 -14.17 9.31
C THR A 178 7.85 -15.07 8.87
N ALA A 179 6.68 -14.50 8.55
CA ALA A 179 5.45 -15.23 8.23
C ALA A 179 5.75 -16.40 7.29
N ASP A 180 5.79 -17.60 7.85
CA ASP A 180 6.01 -18.82 7.10
C ASP A 180 4.79 -19.04 6.22
N ALA A 181 4.98 -19.45 4.97
CA ALA A 181 3.86 -19.68 4.05
C ALA A 181 2.85 -20.67 4.67
N GLU A 182 3.35 -21.63 5.44
CA GLU A 182 2.56 -22.61 6.19
C GLU A 182 1.56 -21.98 7.17
N GLY A 183 1.88 -20.82 7.76
CA GLY A 183 1.02 -20.12 8.73
C GLY A 183 -0.11 -19.29 8.11
N ILE A 184 -0.13 -19.11 6.79
CA ILE A 184 -1.17 -18.31 6.10
C ILE A 184 -2.32 -19.21 5.64
N THR A 185 -3.51 -19.05 6.22
CA THR A 185 -4.71 -19.77 5.77
C THR A 185 -5.19 -19.20 4.44
N VAL A 186 -5.42 -20.06 3.44
CA VAL A 186 -5.96 -19.62 2.15
C VAL A 186 -7.37 -20.18 1.99
N GLU A 187 -8.34 -19.28 1.87
CA GLU A 187 -9.76 -19.60 1.76
C GLU A 187 -10.21 -19.44 0.31
N ALA A 188 -10.59 -20.54 -0.34
CA ALA A 188 -11.15 -20.50 -1.69
C ALA A 188 -12.59 -19.97 -1.71
N GLY A 189 -13.29 -19.94 -0.57
CA GLY A 189 -14.64 -19.40 -0.46
C GLY A 189 -15.61 -19.99 -1.50
N PRO A 190 -16.38 -19.16 -2.23
CA PRO A 190 -17.25 -19.60 -3.32
C PRO A 190 -16.52 -20.32 -4.48
N PHE A 191 -15.19 -20.17 -4.59
CA PHE A 191 -14.38 -20.81 -5.63
C PHE A 191 -13.98 -22.25 -5.30
N ALA A 192 -14.25 -22.75 -4.09
CA ALA A 192 -13.76 -24.05 -3.61
C ALA A 192 -14.12 -25.24 -4.53
N GLN A 193 -15.23 -25.17 -5.26
CA GLN A 193 -15.65 -26.23 -6.20
C GLN A 193 -14.91 -26.16 -7.56
N TYR A 194 -14.34 -25.00 -7.88
CA TYR A 194 -13.73 -24.71 -9.18
C TYR A 194 -12.21 -24.64 -9.10
N ILE A 195 -11.64 -24.21 -7.98
CA ILE A 195 -10.21 -23.99 -7.81
C ILE A 195 -9.74 -24.66 -6.52
N LYS A 196 -8.76 -25.55 -6.63
CA LYS A 196 -8.06 -26.16 -5.50
C LYS A 196 -6.72 -25.45 -5.30
N ILE A 197 -6.40 -25.09 -4.07
CA ILE A 197 -5.09 -24.52 -3.72
C ILE A 197 -4.18 -25.69 -3.39
N GLU A 198 -3.16 -25.94 -4.22
CA GLU A 198 -2.29 -27.11 -4.09
C GLU A 198 -1.08 -26.84 -3.21
N SER A 199 -0.44 -25.68 -3.38
CA SER A 199 0.69 -25.29 -2.55
C SER A 199 0.78 -23.78 -2.39
N LYS A 200 1.51 -23.36 -1.36
CA LYS A 200 1.78 -21.96 -1.05
C LYS A 200 3.26 -21.80 -0.71
N ARG A 201 3.91 -20.82 -1.31
CA ARG A 201 5.34 -20.53 -1.11
C ARG A 201 5.53 -19.04 -0.89
N MET A 202 6.34 -18.68 0.10
CA MET A 202 6.71 -17.28 0.35
C MET A 202 8.07 -17.01 -0.29
N SER A 203 8.15 -16.01 -1.15
CA SER A 203 9.42 -15.55 -1.71
C SER A 203 10.18 -14.67 -0.72
N LYS A 204 11.51 -14.59 -0.88
CA LYS A 204 12.36 -13.67 -0.11
C LYS A 204 11.99 -12.19 -0.30
N MET A 205 11.26 -11.86 -1.37
CA MET A 205 10.81 -10.50 -1.67
C MET A 205 9.44 -10.15 -1.05
N GLY A 206 8.79 -11.08 -0.34
CA GLY A 206 7.48 -10.84 0.28
C GLY A 206 6.30 -11.06 -0.66
N LEU A 207 6.47 -11.94 -1.66
CA LEU A 207 5.37 -12.41 -2.52
C LEU A 207 4.93 -13.79 -2.05
N LEU A 208 3.63 -13.97 -1.82
CA LEU A 208 3.02 -15.26 -1.60
C LEU A 208 2.61 -15.85 -2.95
N THR A 209 3.30 -16.88 -3.39
CA THR A 209 2.95 -17.65 -4.58
C THR A 209 1.97 -18.75 -4.19
N LEU A 210 0.79 -18.76 -4.80
CA LEU A 210 -0.19 -19.83 -4.68
C LEU A 210 -0.22 -20.65 -5.98
N THR A 211 -0.08 -21.95 -5.84
CA THR A 211 -0.34 -22.89 -6.94
C THR A 211 -1.81 -23.22 -6.95
N LEU A 212 -2.53 -22.72 -7.96
CA LEU A 212 -3.93 -23.01 -8.20
C LEU A 212 -4.02 -24.18 -9.16
N ARG A 213 -4.86 -25.16 -8.84
CA ARG A 213 -5.23 -26.28 -9.70
C ARG A 213 -6.71 -26.19 -10.04
N ARG A 214 -7.08 -26.57 -11.26
CA ARG A 214 -8.49 -26.78 -11.60
C ARG A 214 -9.14 -27.77 -10.65
N GLY A 215 -10.27 -27.37 -10.10
CA GLY A 215 -11.21 -28.24 -9.41
C GLY A 215 -12.06 -29.03 -10.39
N GLU A 216 -12.82 -29.99 -9.88
CA GLU A 216 -13.62 -30.93 -10.68
C GLU A 216 -14.73 -30.24 -11.46
N ARG A 217 -15.24 -29.10 -10.99
CA ARG A 217 -16.31 -28.35 -11.64
C ARG A 217 -15.82 -27.13 -12.42
N PHE A 218 -14.51 -27.02 -12.68
CA PHE A 218 -13.98 -25.86 -13.40
C PHE A 218 -14.52 -25.83 -14.86
N PRO A 219 -15.21 -24.76 -15.29
CA PRO A 219 -15.80 -24.70 -16.63
C PRO A 219 -14.74 -24.51 -17.72
N LEU A 220 -14.80 -25.36 -18.76
CA LEU A 220 -13.86 -25.32 -19.90
C LEU A 220 -14.50 -24.81 -21.19
N SER A 221 -15.83 -24.92 -21.29
CA SER A 221 -16.62 -24.49 -22.44
C SER A 221 -17.75 -23.55 -22.03
N ASP A 222 -18.27 -22.76 -22.98
CA ASP A 222 -19.40 -21.85 -22.76
C ASP A 222 -20.66 -22.59 -22.27
N GLY A 223 -20.85 -23.84 -22.70
CA GLY A 223 -21.95 -24.70 -22.22
C GLY A 223 -21.81 -25.06 -20.74
N ASP A 224 -20.58 -25.24 -20.25
CA ASP A 224 -20.33 -25.51 -18.82
C ASP A 224 -20.68 -24.28 -17.97
N TYR A 225 -20.33 -23.07 -18.43
CA TYR A 225 -20.68 -21.83 -17.74
C TYR A 225 -22.19 -21.67 -17.61
N GLN A 226 -22.94 -21.85 -18.69
CA GLN A 226 -24.41 -21.75 -18.66
C GLN A 226 -25.03 -22.78 -17.72
N SER A 227 -24.53 -24.01 -17.74
CA SER A 227 -25.00 -25.09 -16.88
C SER A 227 -24.72 -24.82 -15.40
N LEU A 228 -23.56 -24.23 -15.08
CA LEU A 228 -23.21 -23.86 -13.70
C LEU A 228 -24.01 -22.65 -13.19
N LEU A 229 -24.37 -21.71 -14.07
CA LEU A 229 -25.19 -20.54 -13.70
C LEU A 229 -26.65 -20.94 -13.44
N ALA A 230 -27.15 -21.97 -14.13
CA ALA A 230 -28.48 -22.53 -13.92
C ALA A 230 -28.59 -23.18 -12.53
N GLY A 231 -29.29 -22.51 -11.61
CA GLY A 231 -29.51 -23.01 -10.24
C GLY A 231 -28.42 -22.67 -9.22
N ALA A 232 -27.38 -21.91 -9.61
CA ALA A 232 -26.37 -21.43 -8.67
C ALA A 232 -26.93 -20.35 -7.73
N SER A 233 -26.47 -20.39 -6.48
CA SER A 233 -26.66 -19.29 -5.51
C SER A 233 -25.93 -18.02 -5.97
N VAL A 234 -26.29 -16.85 -5.43
CA VAL A 234 -25.67 -15.58 -5.81
C VAL A 234 -24.13 -15.60 -5.71
N PRO A 235 -23.51 -16.06 -4.59
CA PRO A 235 -22.05 -16.11 -4.50
C PRO A 235 -21.40 -17.05 -5.52
N GLN A 236 -22.06 -18.15 -5.86
CA GLN A 236 -21.57 -19.10 -6.87
C GLN A 236 -21.66 -18.51 -8.28
N ARG A 237 -22.74 -17.78 -8.60
CA ARG A 237 -22.86 -17.09 -9.90
C ARG A 237 -21.72 -16.10 -10.09
N LEU A 238 -21.44 -15.29 -9.07
CA LEU A 238 -20.37 -14.29 -9.13
C LEU A 238 -18.98 -14.96 -9.25
N ALA A 239 -18.76 -16.10 -8.58
CA ALA A 239 -17.53 -16.87 -8.76
C ALA A 239 -17.39 -17.44 -10.19
N VAL A 240 -18.46 -18.00 -10.75
CA VAL A 240 -18.48 -18.51 -12.13
C VAL A 240 -18.25 -17.38 -13.14
N GLU A 241 -18.86 -16.21 -12.94
CA GLU A 241 -18.62 -15.02 -13.76
C GLU A 241 -17.18 -14.52 -13.66
N ALA A 242 -16.58 -14.53 -12.47
CA ALA A 242 -15.17 -14.16 -12.28
C ALA A 242 -14.24 -15.13 -13.04
N ILE A 243 -14.51 -16.45 -12.98
CA ILE A 243 -13.81 -17.46 -13.78
C ILE A 243 -14.02 -17.24 -15.29
N ALA A 244 -15.22 -16.86 -15.70
CA ALA A 244 -15.54 -16.54 -17.10
C ALA A 244 -14.75 -15.32 -17.60
N ARG A 245 -14.53 -14.32 -16.74
CA ARG A 245 -13.66 -13.17 -17.02
C ARG A 245 -12.17 -13.51 -16.98
N GLY A 246 -11.81 -14.62 -16.33
CA GLY A 246 -10.43 -15.09 -16.22
C GLY A 246 -9.63 -14.39 -15.13
N TYR A 247 -10.29 -13.84 -14.11
CA TYR A 247 -9.64 -13.17 -12.98
C TYR A 247 -10.27 -13.57 -11.65
N VAL A 248 -9.46 -13.60 -10.60
CA VAL A 248 -9.90 -13.75 -9.21
C VAL A 248 -9.27 -12.65 -8.38
N ARG A 249 -10.04 -12.04 -7.49
CA ARG A 249 -9.51 -11.09 -6.52
C ARG A 249 -9.02 -11.84 -5.30
N CYS A 250 -7.79 -11.58 -4.89
CA CYS A 250 -7.22 -12.13 -3.66
C CYS A 250 -7.16 -11.01 -2.61
N GLU A 251 -7.89 -11.19 -1.52
CA GLU A 251 -7.87 -10.29 -0.36
C GLU A 251 -6.96 -10.86 0.72
N VAL A 252 -6.13 -10.00 1.30
CA VAL A 252 -5.12 -10.37 2.29
C VAL A 252 -5.49 -9.74 3.62
N PHE A 253 -5.47 -10.52 4.69
CA PHE A 253 -5.82 -10.10 6.06
C PHE A 253 -4.67 -10.35 7.03
N ASP A 254 -4.51 -9.45 7.98
CA ASP A 254 -3.52 -9.58 9.04
C ASP A 254 -3.96 -10.56 10.15
N CYS A 255 -3.09 -10.79 11.14
CA CYS A 255 -3.40 -11.66 12.28
C CYS A 255 -4.51 -11.14 13.21
N GLY A 256 -4.88 -9.86 13.12
CA GLY A 256 -6.06 -9.30 13.80
C GLY A 256 -7.34 -9.48 13.00
N GLY A 257 -7.27 -10.08 11.80
CA GLY A 257 -8.40 -10.21 10.89
C GLY A 257 -8.73 -8.93 10.12
N ALA A 258 -7.91 -7.87 10.23
CA ALA A 258 -8.13 -6.64 9.50
C ALA A 258 -7.64 -6.77 8.06
N PHE A 259 -8.38 -6.14 7.14
CA PHE A 259 -7.99 -6.08 5.73
C PHE A 259 -6.65 -5.36 5.57
N ALA A 260 -5.71 -6.02 4.87
CA ALA A 260 -4.38 -5.52 4.64
C ALA A 260 -4.23 -4.96 3.22
N THR A 261 -4.59 -5.75 2.19
CA THR A 261 -4.54 -5.36 0.78
C THR A 261 -5.36 -6.31 -0.08
N SER A 262 -5.57 -5.98 -1.36
CA SER A 262 -6.13 -6.89 -2.36
C SER A 262 -5.40 -6.79 -3.69
N SER A 263 -5.38 -7.88 -4.45
CA SER A 263 -4.81 -7.90 -5.80
C SER A 263 -5.72 -8.70 -6.74
N LEU A 264 -5.80 -8.28 -8.00
CA LEU A 264 -6.52 -9.02 -9.04
C LEU A 264 -5.53 -9.94 -9.76
N GLN A 265 -5.80 -11.25 -9.73
CA GLN A 265 -4.92 -12.28 -10.25
C GLN A 265 -5.55 -12.91 -11.48
N ARG A 266 -4.77 -12.96 -12.58
CA ARG A 266 -5.21 -13.58 -13.83
C ARG A 266 -5.19 -15.10 -13.67
N ILE A 267 -6.33 -15.73 -13.95
CA ILE A 267 -6.52 -17.19 -13.88
C ILE A 267 -6.99 -17.80 -15.21
N SER A 268 -7.08 -17.01 -16.29
CA SER A 268 -7.51 -17.48 -17.62
C SER A 268 -6.74 -18.71 -18.10
N ASP A 269 -5.48 -18.81 -17.69
CA ASP A 269 -4.57 -19.85 -18.15
C ASP A 269 -4.91 -21.22 -17.54
N LEU A 270 -5.76 -21.27 -16.51
CA LEU A 270 -6.37 -22.53 -16.03
C LEU A 270 -7.30 -23.17 -17.06
N ARG A 271 -7.73 -22.48 -18.13
CA ARG A 271 -8.47 -23.12 -19.22
C ARG A 271 -7.58 -24.04 -20.05
N GLY A 272 -6.37 -23.58 -20.37
CA GLY A 272 -5.39 -24.36 -21.13
C GLY A 272 -4.53 -25.28 -20.26
N ASN A 273 -4.28 -24.91 -19.01
CA ASN A 273 -3.39 -25.60 -18.09
C ASN A 273 -4.16 -26.17 -16.89
N GLU A 274 -3.73 -27.32 -16.38
CA GLU A 274 -4.33 -27.89 -15.17
C GLU A 274 -3.99 -27.07 -13.92
N LYS A 275 -2.82 -26.42 -13.92
CA LYS A 275 -2.26 -25.67 -12.80
C LYS A 275 -1.64 -24.37 -13.26
N ILE A 276 -1.69 -23.35 -12.40
CA ILE A 276 -0.98 -22.08 -12.58
C ILE A 276 -0.43 -21.61 -11.24
N ASP A 277 0.63 -20.81 -11.29
CA ASP A 277 1.14 -20.09 -10.12
C ASP A 277 0.69 -18.63 -10.20
N ILE A 278 0.05 -18.14 -9.14
CA ILE A 278 -0.29 -16.71 -8.99
C ILE A 278 0.54 -16.09 -7.86
N ALA A 279 0.96 -14.84 -8.02
CA ALA A 279 1.82 -14.16 -7.06
C ALA A 279 1.06 -13.01 -6.39
N ILE A 280 0.83 -13.14 -5.09
CA ILE A 280 0.07 -12.18 -4.28
C ILE A 280 1.07 -11.33 -3.47
N PRO A 281 1.06 -9.99 -3.62
CA PRO A 281 1.90 -9.13 -2.82
C PRO A 281 1.45 -9.14 -1.35
N VAL A 282 2.38 -9.40 -0.44
CA VAL A 282 2.14 -9.42 1.00
C VAL A 282 2.80 -8.17 1.61
N PRO A 283 2.06 -7.30 2.31
CA PRO A 283 2.63 -6.12 2.96
C PRO A 283 3.69 -6.53 3.98
N ARG A 284 4.88 -5.92 3.92
CA ARG A 284 6.01 -6.28 4.81
C ARG A 284 5.87 -5.74 6.23
N ASP A 285 5.08 -4.69 6.38
CA ASP A 285 4.77 -4.00 7.63
C ASP A 285 3.68 -4.71 8.44
N LYS A 286 2.95 -5.67 7.85
CA LYS A 286 1.86 -6.40 8.49
C LYS A 286 2.10 -7.90 8.52
N ARG A 287 1.79 -8.53 9.64
CA ARG A 287 1.81 -10.00 9.75
C ARG A 287 0.53 -10.57 9.15
N VAL A 288 0.64 -11.13 7.95
CA VAL A 288 -0.48 -11.76 7.25
C VAL A 288 -0.79 -13.13 7.83
N SER A 289 -2.08 -13.40 8.03
CA SER A 289 -2.59 -14.66 8.56
C SER A 289 -3.53 -15.37 7.60
N ARG A 290 -4.19 -14.61 6.71
CA ARG A 290 -5.25 -15.16 5.86
C ARG A 290 -5.28 -14.50 4.49
N VAL A 291 -5.56 -15.29 3.47
CA VAL A 291 -5.83 -14.85 2.10
C VAL A 291 -7.15 -15.46 1.65
N ALA A 292 -8.08 -14.64 1.15
CA ALA A 292 -9.37 -15.09 0.65
C ALA A 292 -9.49 -14.83 -0.85
N LEU A 293 -9.99 -15.81 -1.59
CA LEU A 293 -10.36 -15.65 -3.00
C LEU A 293 -11.80 -15.14 -3.08
N VAL A 294 -11.99 -13.99 -3.71
CA VAL A 294 -13.27 -13.31 -3.89
C VAL A 294 -13.46 -12.91 -5.38
N TYR A 295 -14.71 -12.61 -5.75
CA TYR A 295 -15.13 -12.27 -7.12
C TYR A 295 -15.09 -10.78 -7.39
#